data_AF-A0A3B0J1T9-F1
#
_entry.id   AF-A0A3B0J1T9-F1
#
_cell.length_a   1.000
_cell.length_b   1.000
_cell.length_c   1.000
_cell.angle_alpha   90.00
_cell.angle_beta   90.00
_cell.angle_gamma   90.00
#
_symmetry.space_group_name_H-M   'P 1'
#
loop_
_entity.id
_entity.type
_entity.pdbx_description
1 polymer ?
#
loop_
_entity_poly.entity_id
_entity_poly.type
_entity_poly.pdbx_seq_one_letter_code
_entity_poly.pdbx_strand_id
1 'polypeptide(L)'
;MFRLKWCCYCIGLRKGCIIIACLDFFINVTVATMGANYDYISRIEQAVAICHCIGCVFLSGGALLKSSVLLIFFLITSLTNYVILIAYVIYIFTDWVPEAAFIVPSVLVYTAIGIYFWLIVFSYNKIVTSDTVIVEV
;
A
#
# COMPACT_ATOMS: atom_id res chain seq x y z
N MET A 1 -5.64 21.56 -4.32
CA MET A 1 -4.38 20.90 -3.91
C MET A 1 -4.33 20.83 -2.38
N PHE A 2 -4.74 19.72 -1.78
CA PHE A 2 -4.57 19.50 -0.34
C PHE A 2 -3.08 19.49 -0.02
N ARG A 3 -2.61 20.50 0.71
CA ARG A 3 -1.20 20.70 1.05
C ARG A 3 -0.80 19.68 2.12
N LEU A 4 -0.31 18.52 1.70
CA LEU A 4 0.50 17.55 2.48
C LEU A 4 1.87 18.15 2.90
N LYS A 5 1.92 19.46 3.17
CA LYS A 5 3.16 20.22 3.45
C LYS A 5 3.78 19.89 4.80
N TRP A 6 3.00 19.40 5.76
CA TRP A 6 3.47 19.35 7.15
C TRP A 6 4.39 18.17 7.49
N CYS A 7 4.26 17.01 6.81
CA CYS A 7 5.22 15.91 6.99
C CYS A 7 6.25 15.77 5.84
N CYS A 8 6.00 16.36 4.66
CA CYS A 8 6.94 16.30 3.53
C CYS A 8 8.12 17.28 3.63
N TYR A 9 8.17 18.16 4.64
CA TYR A 9 9.26 19.13 4.79
C TYR A 9 10.55 18.51 5.36
N CYS A 10 10.45 17.47 6.19
CA CYS A 10 11.61 16.88 6.87
C CYS A 10 12.27 15.71 6.11
N ILE A 11 11.53 15.02 5.25
CA ILE A 11 12.02 13.88 4.45
C ILE A 11 11.59 14.14 3.02
N GLY A 12 12.53 14.35 2.09
CA GLY A 12 12.19 14.53 0.68
C GLY A 12 11.31 13.39 0.17
N LEU A 13 10.29 13.69 -0.66
CA LEU A 13 9.25 12.72 -1.09
C LEU A 13 9.82 11.39 -1.61
N ARG A 14 10.99 11.43 -2.25
CA ARG A 14 11.72 10.25 -2.72
C ARG A 14 12.14 9.31 -1.58
N LYS A 15 12.71 9.85 -0.49
CA LYS A 15 13.06 9.07 0.70
C LYS A 15 11.82 8.56 1.42
N GLY A 16 10.75 9.35 1.43
CA GLY A 16 9.45 8.95 1.96
C GLY A 16 8.90 7.71 1.25
N CYS A 17 8.91 7.70 -0.09
CA CYS A 17 8.47 6.55 -0.89
C CYS A 17 9.30 5.28 -0.59
N ILE A 18 10.61 5.39 -0.40
CA ILE A 18 11.47 4.25 -0.05
C ILE A 18 11.14 3.72 1.35
N ILE A 19 10.96 4.61 2.35
CA ILE A 19 10.59 4.20 3.70
C ILE A 19 9.23 3.50 3.71
N ILE A 20 8.24 4.07 3.00
CA ILE A 20 6.91 3.48 2.83
C ILE A 20 7.03 2.10 2.19
N ALA A 21 7.76 1.97 1.09
CA ALA A 21 7.96 0.70 0.41
C ALA A 21 8.55 -0.38 1.34
N CYS A 22 9.54 -0.04 2.16
CA CYS A 22 10.10 -0.98 3.13
C CYS A 22 9.08 -1.37 4.20
N LEU A 23 8.37 -0.41 4.80
CA LEU A 23 7.39 -0.68 5.85
C LEU A 23 6.24 -1.55 5.34
N ASP A 24 5.63 -1.19 4.21
CA ASP A 24 4.53 -1.96 3.61
C ASP A 24 4.98 -3.34 3.15
N PHE A 25 6.22 -3.48 2.65
CA PHE A 25 6.78 -4.78 2.29
C PHE A 25 6.89 -5.71 3.51
N PHE A 26 7.46 -5.24 4.62
CA PHE A 26 7.58 -6.07 5.83
C PHE A 26 6.22 -6.50 6.39
N ILE A 27 5.25 -5.59 6.41
CA ILE A 27 3.90 -5.89 6.89
C ILE A 27 3.24 -6.95 6.00
N ASN A 28 3.24 -6.74 4.68
CA ASN A 28 2.57 -7.67 3.75
C ASN A 28 3.29 -9.00 3.60
N VAL A 29 4.62 -9.06 3.77
CA VAL A 29 5.35 -10.34 3.89
C VAL A 29 4.94 -11.09 5.15
N THR A 30 4.72 -10.39 6.27
CA THR A 30 4.23 -11.01 7.51
C THR A 30 2.83 -11.61 7.30
N VAL A 31 1.92 -10.86 6.65
CA VAL A 31 0.59 -11.35 6.26
C VAL A 31 0.68 -12.57 5.34
N ALA A 32 1.53 -12.51 4.31
CA ALA A 32 1.71 -13.60 3.36
C ALA A 32 2.30 -14.88 3.98
N THR A 33 3.08 -14.76 5.06
CA THR A 33 3.70 -15.90 5.76
C THR A 33 2.83 -16.47 6.88
N MET A 34 2.00 -15.64 7.53
CA MET A 34 1.11 -16.06 8.61
C MET A 34 -0.25 -16.60 8.11
N GLY A 35 -0.70 -16.20 6.92
CA GLY A 35 -1.99 -16.61 6.32
C GLY A 35 -2.09 -18.06 5.84
N ALA A 36 -1.39 -19.01 6.46
CA ALA A 36 -1.33 -20.42 6.03
C ALA A 36 -2.52 -21.26 6.52
N ASN A 37 -3.73 -20.70 6.60
CA ASN A 37 -4.94 -21.48 6.83
C ASN A 37 -5.57 -21.87 5.48
N TYR A 38 -6.07 -23.10 5.38
CA TYR A 38 -6.40 -23.74 4.08
C TYR A 38 -7.68 -23.24 3.40
N ASP A 39 -8.33 -22.19 3.92
CA ASP A 39 -9.58 -21.64 3.38
C ASP A 39 -9.35 -20.77 2.13
N TYR A 40 -10.32 -20.81 1.21
CA TYR A 40 -10.27 -20.06 -0.06
C TYR A 40 -10.07 -18.55 0.13
N ILE A 41 -10.69 -17.95 1.15
CA ILE A 41 -10.57 -16.52 1.46
C ILE A 41 -9.13 -16.18 1.87
N SER A 42 -8.52 -17.02 2.71
CA SER A 42 -7.14 -16.84 3.16
C SER A 42 -6.12 -16.96 2.02
N ARG A 43 -6.38 -17.83 1.03
CA ARG A 43 -5.55 -17.92 -0.19
C ARG A 43 -5.64 -16.67 -1.07
N ILE A 44 -6.83 -16.07 -1.19
CA ILE A 44 -7.00 -14.82 -1.95
C ILE A 44 -6.23 -13.69 -1.26
N GLU A 45 -6.35 -13.57 0.06
CA GLU A 45 -5.61 -12.60 0.86
C GLU A 45 -4.09 -12.77 0.67
N GLN A 46 -3.59 -14.01 0.77
CA GLN A 46 -2.17 -14.30 0.57
C GLN A 46 -1.68 -13.92 -0.84
N ALA A 47 -2.44 -14.25 -1.88
CA ALA A 47 -2.09 -13.90 -3.26
C ALA A 47 -2.04 -12.38 -3.47
N VAL A 48 -2.97 -11.65 -2.87
CA VAL A 48 -3.03 -10.18 -2.92
C VAL A 48 -1.87 -9.56 -2.13
N ALA A 49 -1.53 -10.10 -0.96
CA ALA A 49 -0.38 -9.67 -0.16
C ALA A 49 0.93 -9.85 -0.93
N ILE A 50 1.12 -10.98 -1.61
CA ILE A 50 2.29 -11.23 -2.48
C ILE A 50 2.33 -10.24 -3.64
N CYS A 51 1.19 -10.01 -4.32
CA CYS A 51 1.08 -9.02 -5.39
C CYS A 51 1.46 -7.61 -4.89
N HIS A 52 1.01 -7.25 -3.70
CA HIS A 52 1.33 -5.97 -3.08
C HIS A 52 2.81 -5.87 -2.70
N CYS A 53 3.46 -6.96 -2.28
CA CYS A 53 4.91 -7.00 -2.07
C CYS A 53 5.68 -6.70 -3.36
N ILE A 54 5.24 -7.23 -4.50
CA ILE A 54 5.80 -6.88 -5.82
C ILE A 54 5.59 -5.39 -6.12
N GLY A 55 4.39 -4.87 -5.81
CA GLY A 55 4.09 -3.45 -5.87
C GLY A 55 5.08 -2.60 -5.07
N CYS A 56 5.47 -3.02 -3.86
CA CYS A 56 6.45 -2.30 -3.03
C CYS A 56 7.85 -2.26 -3.68
N VAL A 57 8.25 -3.32 -4.39
CA VAL A 57 9.49 -3.33 -5.19
C VAL A 57 9.38 -2.30 -6.33
N PHE A 58 8.24 -2.23 -7.01
CA PHE A 58 8.00 -1.21 -8.03
C PHE A 58 7.94 0.21 -7.46
N LEU A 59 7.43 0.42 -6.24
CA LEU A 59 7.50 1.72 -5.58
C LEU A 59 8.95 2.16 -5.35
N SER A 60 9.78 1.24 -4.85
CA SER A 60 11.21 1.49 -4.63
C SER A 60 11.91 1.83 -5.96
N GLY A 61 11.65 1.03 -7.00
CA GLY A 61 12.16 1.27 -8.35
C GLY A 61 11.67 2.59 -8.95
N GLY A 62 10.38 2.90 -8.83
CA GLY A 62 9.74 4.13 -9.31
C GLY A 62 10.28 5.38 -8.61
N ALA A 63 10.58 5.28 -7.31
CA ALA A 63 11.23 6.34 -6.55
C ALA A 63 12.71 6.54 -6.96
N LEU A 64 13.43 5.46 -7.27
CA LEU A 64 14.83 5.54 -7.70
C LEU A 64 14.96 6.03 -9.14
N LEU A 65 14.17 5.48 -10.05
CA LEU A 65 14.21 5.77 -11.49
C LEU A 65 13.36 6.96 -11.91
N LYS A 66 12.61 7.58 -10.97
CA LYS A 66 11.61 8.62 -11.26
C LYS A 66 10.66 8.19 -12.39
N SER A 67 10.12 6.97 -12.30
CA SER A 67 9.21 6.43 -13.31
C SER A 67 7.77 6.45 -12.80
N SER A 68 6.90 7.24 -13.43
CA SER A 68 5.48 7.31 -13.09
C SER A 68 4.75 5.99 -13.29
N VAL A 69 5.15 5.20 -14.29
CA VAL A 69 4.51 3.90 -14.59
C VAL A 69 4.67 2.95 -13.40
N LEU A 70 5.87 2.85 -12.85
CA LEU A 70 6.16 1.99 -11.68
C LEU A 70 5.40 2.45 -10.43
N LEU A 71 5.28 3.78 -10.23
CA LEU A 71 4.51 4.34 -9.12
C LEU A 71 3.01 4.04 -9.25
N ILE A 72 2.46 4.09 -10.46
CA ILE A 72 1.05 3.76 -10.73
C ILE A 72 0.77 2.28 -10.42
N PHE A 73 1.67 1.37 -10.79
CA PHE A 73 1.53 -0.06 -10.44
C PHE A 73 1.41 -0.26 -8.92
N PHE A 74 2.25 0.40 -8.12
CA PHE A 74 2.12 0.38 -6.67
C PHE A 74 0.77 0.96 -6.18
N LEU A 75 0.35 2.10 -6.74
CA LEU A 75 -0.91 2.76 -6.35
C LEU A 75 -2.14 1.88 -6.61
N ILE A 76 -2.14 1.11 -7.71
CA ILE A 76 -3.22 0.18 -8.02
C ILE A 76 -3.20 -1.01 -7.05
N THR A 77 -2.03 -1.64 -6.88
CA THR A 77 -1.90 -2.83 -6.02
C THR A 77 -2.18 -2.53 -4.55
N SER A 78 -1.79 -1.36 -4.03
CA SER A 78 -2.16 -0.90 -2.66
C SER A 78 -3.66 -0.70 -2.51
N LEU A 79 -4.33 -0.10 -3.50
CA LEU A 79 -5.77 0.07 -3.45
C LEU A 79 -6.49 -1.28 -3.41
N THR A 80 -6.07 -2.24 -4.23
CA THR A 80 -6.59 -3.61 -4.18
C THR A 80 -6.36 -4.25 -2.81
N ASN A 81 -5.19 -4.06 -2.20
CA ASN A 81 -4.90 -4.58 -0.86
C ASN A 81 -5.89 -4.04 0.18
N TYR A 82 -6.17 -2.74 0.19
CA TYR A 82 -7.15 -2.13 1.11
C TYR A 82 -8.57 -2.64 0.89
N VAL A 83 -9.00 -2.83 -0.35
CA VAL A 83 -10.34 -3.38 -0.66
C VAL A 83 -10.49 -4.80 -0.09
N ILE A 84 -9.46 -5.63 -0.23
CA ILE A 84 -9.46 -7.00 0.27
C ILE A 84 -9.44 -7.03 1.81
N LEU A 85 -8.63 -6.18 2.45
CA LEU A 85 -8.62 -6.03 3.91
C LEU A 85 -9.98 -5.59 4.45
N ILE A 86 -10.67 -4.67 3.78
CA ILE A 86 -12.03 -4.25 4.14
C ILE A 86 -13.02 -5.41 3.98
N ALA A 87 -12.94 -6.15 2.86
CA ALA A 87 -13.79 -7.32 2.65
C ALA A 87 -13.57 -8.40 3.74
N TYR A 88 -12.33 -8.59 4.18
CA TYR A 88 -11.98 -9.50 5.27
C TYR A 88 -12.57 -9.05 6.62
N VAL A 89 -12.54 -7.76 6.92
CA VAL A 89 -13.19 -7.21 8.13
C VAL A 89 -14.71 -7.46 8.07
N ILE A 90 -15.36 -7.23 6.93
CA ILE A 90 -16.79 -7.51 6.76
C ILE A 90 -17.07 -9.00 7.00
N TYR A 91 -16.24 -9.88 6.45
CA TYR A 91 -16.35 -11.33 6.64
C TYR A 91 -16.32 -11.74 8.12
N ILE A 92 -15.37 -11.19 8.90
CA ILE A 92 -15.30 -11.45 10.35
C ILE A 92 -16.58 -11.03 11.08
N PHE A 93 -17.17 -9.90 10.70
CA PHE A 93 -18.42 -9.42 11.30
C PHE A 93 -19.65 -10.25 10.89
N THR A 94 -19.70 -10.76 9.66
CA THR A 94 -20.84 -11.55 9.17
C THR A 94 -20.84 -12.96 9.73
N ASP A 95 -19.68 -13.63 9.75
CA ASP A 95 -19.56 -15.03 10.19
C ASP A 95 -19.32 -15.17 11.71
N TRP A 96 -19.31 -14.04 12.45
CA TRP A 96 -19.16 -13.98 13.90
C TRP A 96 -18.02 -14.89 14.41
N VAL A 97 -16.79 -14.58 13.99
CA VAL A 97 -15.58 -15.27 14.48
C VAL A 97 -15.01 -14.49 15.67
N PRO A 98 -15.42 -14.75 16.92
CA PRO A 98 -15.05 -13.94 18.08
C PRO A 98 -13.55 -13.93 18.36
N GLU A 99 -12.85 -15.00 18.00
CA GLU A 99 -11.38 -15.10 18.16
C GLU A 99 -10.62 -14.16 17.21
N ALA A 100 -11.18 -13.85 16.03
CA ALA A 100 -10.58 -12.97 15.04
C ALA A 100 -10.98 -11.49 15.22
N ALA A 101 -11.99 -11.19 16.06
CA ALA A 101 -12.49 -9.83 16.27
C ALA A 101 -11.42 -8.86 16.82
N PHE A 102 -10.42 -9.37 17.56
CA PHE A 102 -9.29 -8.58 18.06
C PHE A 102 -8.38 -8.03 16.95
N ILE A 103 -8.39 -8.63 15.75
CA ILE A 103 -7.55 -8.21 14.61
C ILE A 103 -8.15 -6.98 13.91
N VAL A 104 -9.47 -6.77 14.02
CA VAL A 104 -10.20 -5.70 13.30
C VAL A 104 -9.66 -4.30 13.57
N PRO A 105 -9.40 -3.86 14.83
CA PRO A 105 -8.81 -2.55 15.08
C PRO A 105 -7.44 -2.36 14.42
N SER A 106 -6.61 -3.40 14.41
CA SER A 106 -5.29 -3.37 13.78
C SER A 106 -5.39 -3.18 12.26
N VAL A 107 -6.32 -3.88 11.61
CA VAL A 107 -6.58 -3.74 10.17
C VAL A 107 -7.11 -2.34 9.81
N LEU A 108 -7.98 -1.77 10.64
CA LEU A 108 -8.50 -0.41 10.44
C LEU A 108 -7.39 0.64 10.56
N VAL A 109 -6.54 0.53 11.58
CA VAL A 109 -5.39 1.44 11.75
C VAL A 109 -4.40 1.29 10.59
N TYR A 110 -4.09 0.06 10.18
CA TYR A 110 -3.22 -0.19 9.02
C TYR A 110 -3.79 0.43 7.74
N THR A 111 -5.09 0.24 7.48
CA THR A 111 -5.75 0.81 6.30
C THR A 111 -5.75 2.33 6.33
N ALA A 112 -5.98 2.96 7.49
CA ALA A 112 -5.96 4.42 7.62
C ALA A 112 -4.56 5.01 7.37
N ILE A 113 -3.52 4.40 7.95
CA ILE A 113 -2.12 4.77 7.71
C ILE A 113 -1.74 4.53 6.25
N GLY A 114 -2.16 3.40 5.69
CA GLY A 114 -1.94 3.04 4.30
C GLY A 114 -2.56 4.03 3.31
N ILE A 115 -3.78 4.52 3.57
CA ILE A 115 -4.42 5.57 2.76
C ILE A 115 -3.59 6.86 2.82
N TYR A 116 -3.05 7.22 3.98
CA TYR A 116 -2.16 8.37 4.10
C TYR A 116 -0.87 8.19 3.29
N PHE A 117 -0.23 7.02 3.35
CA PHE A 117 0.94 6.69 2.53
C PHE A 117 0.61 6.70 1.04
N TRP A 118 -0.54 6.18 0.64
CA TRP A 118 -1.03 6.20 -0.72
C TRP A 118 -1.13 7.63 -1.26
N LEU A 119 -1.67 8.56 -0.48
CA LEU A 119 -1.77 9.98 -0.86
C LEU A 119 -0.39 10.63 -1.03
N ILE A 120 0.61 10.26 -0.21
CA ILE A 120 1.99 10.72 -0.36
C ILE A 120 2.56 10.24 -1.70
N VAL A 121 2.45 8.94 -1.99
CA VAL A 121 2.96 8.34 -3.24
C VAL A 121 2.22 8.92 -4.45
N PHE A 122 0.91 9.13 -4.35
CA PHE A 122 0.11 9.77 -5.41
C PHE A 122 0.57 11.21 -5.68
N SER A 123 0.87 11.97 -4.62
CA SER A 123 1.43 13.31 -4.76
C SER A 123 2.80 13.28 -5.44
N TYR A 124 3.64 12.29 -5.12
CA TYR A 124 4.94 12.11 -5.77
C TYR A 124 4.79 11.73 -7.24
N ASN A 125 3.88 10.80 -7.56
CA ASN A 125 3.58 10.40 -8.93
C ASN A 125 3.13 11.58 -9.80
N LYS A 126 2.29 12.48 -9.27
CA LYS A 126 1.91 13.70 -10.00
C LYS A 126 3.11 14.59 -10.34
N ILE A 127 4.04 14.76 -9.41
CA ILE A 127 5.25 15.56 -9.64
C ILE A 127 6.11 14.91 -10.73
N VAL A 128 6.37 13.61 -10.62
CA VAL A 128 7.17 12.86 -11.61
C VAL A 128 6.54 12.93 -13.00
N THR A 129 5.22 12.75 -13.10
CA THR A 129 4.50 12.85 -14.39
C THR A 129 4.56 14.25 -14.98
N SER A 130 4.45 15.30 -14.16
CA SER A 130 4.63 16.67 -14.64
C SER A 130 6.05 16.93 -15.15
N ASP A 131 7.07 16.43 -14.45
CA ASP A 131 8.47 16.56 -14.88
C ASP A 131 8.72 15.84 -16.20
N THR A 132 8.15 14.65 -16.42
CA THR A 132 8.31 13.90 -17.69
C THR A 132 7.67 14.61 -18.88
N VAL A 133 6.48 15.23 -18.68
CA VAL A 133 5.79 15.94 -19.76
C VAL A 133 6.54 17.20 -20.19
N ILE A 134 7.28 17.86 -19.29
CA ILE A 134 8.05 19.07 -19.63
C ILE A 134 9.32 18.73 -20.44
N VAL A 135 9.88 17.53 -20.28
CA VAL A 135 11.11 17.10 -20.98
C VAL A 135 10.82 16.68 -22.43
N GLU A 136 9.58 16.26 -22.74
CA GLU A 136 9.18 15.81 -24.08
C GLU A 136 8.64 16.93 -24.98
N VAL A 137 8.59 18.19 -24.52
CA VAL A 137 8.11 19.37 -25.28
C VAL A 137 9.24 20.25 -25.79
#